data_AF-A0A7S2LGB1-F1
#
_entry.id   AF-A0A7S2LGB1-F1
#
_cell.length_a   1.000
_cell.length_b   1.000
_cell.length_c   1.000
_cell.angle_alpha   90.00
_cell.angle_beta   90.00
_cell.angle_gamma   90.00
#
_symmetry.space_group_name_H-M   'P 1'
#
loop_
_entity.id
_entity.type
_entity.pdbx_description
1 polymer ?
#
loop_
_entity_poly.entity_id
_entity_poly.type
_entity_poly.pdbx_seq_one_letter_code
_entity_poly.pdbx_strand_id
1 'polypeptide(L)'
;KGDFCRRLPKFSMTEALKEFFDSNFWRANNYGDFLLHEAANRSLDMTIERIGRGRFEMELKEFRRRLALVHEQCTLEGRVILPCSDKGVVQNEASKSNCYFDDVGCGNECIDEVVALQKNRRRST
;
A
#
# COMPACT_ATOMS: atom_id res chain seq x y z
N LYS A 1 -10.12 8.84 30.86
CA LYS A 1 -9.46 7.76 30.09
C LYS A 1 -8.95 8.42 28.81
N GLY A 2 -7.64 8.41 28.57
CA GLY A 2 -7.10 8.96 27.31
C GLY A 2 -7.27 7.95 26.19
N ASP A 3 -7.55 8.43 24.99
CA ASP A 3 -7.55 7.60 23.79
C ASP A 3 -6.11 7.19 23.48
N PHE A 4 -5.87 5.88 23.36
CA PHE A 4 -4.59 5.31 22.98
C PHE A 4 -4.81 4.40 21.77
N CYS A 5 -3.83 4.31 20.89
CA CYS A 5 -3.82 3.32 19.82
C CYS A 5 -2.89 2.16 20.17
N ARG A 6 -3.23 0.98 19.64
CA ARG A 6 -2.50 -0.27 19.88
C ARG A 6 -2.05 -0.83 18.55
N ARG A 7 -0.80 -1.28 18.50
CA ARG A 7 -0.33 -2.10 17.39
C ARG A 7 -1.12 -3.41 17.37
N LEU A 8 -1.80 -3.68 16.26
CA LEU A 8 -2.45 -4.97 16.07
C LEU A 8 -1.35 -6.05 15.98
N PRO A 9 -1.47 -7.14 16.76
CA PRO A 9 -0.52 -8.23 16.64
C PRO A 9 -0.63 -8.84 15.24
N LYS A 10 0.49 -9.40 14.74
CA LYS A 10 0.43 -10.20 13.51
C LYS A 10 -0.56 -11.33 13.74
N PHE A 11 -1.57 -11.40 12.88
CA PHE A 11 -2.54 -12.47 12.92
C PHE A 11 -1.83 -13.80 12.65
N SER A 12 -2.07 -14.78 13.52
CA SER A 12 -1.65 -16.17 13.29
C SER A 12 -2.90 -16.99 13.02
N MET A 13 -2.95 -17.62 11.85
CA MET A 13 -4.10 -18.44 11.47
C MET A 13 -4.12 -19.71 12.33
N THR A 14 -5.22 -19.93 13.06
CA THR A 14 -5.44 -21.17 13.81
C THR A 14 -5.67 -22.33 12.85
N GLU A 15 -5.43 -23.57 13.30
CA GLU A 15 -5.63 -24.73 12.44
C GLU A 15 -7.09 -24.86 11.98
N ALA A 16 -8.04 -24.63 12.88
CA ALA A 16 -9.46 -24.60 12.56
C ALA A 16 -9.82 -23.58 11.46
N LEU A 17 -9.15 -22.41 11.43
CA LEU A 17 -9.37 -21.43 10.37
C LEU A 17 -8.77 -21.87 9.04
N LYS A 18 -7.60 -22.54 9.04
CA LYS A 18 -7.04 -23.12 7.81
C LYS A 18 -7.96 -24.18 7.24
N GLU A 19 -8.39 -25.13 8.07
CA GLU A 19 -9.34 -26.19 7.69
C GLU A 19 -10.64 -25.60 7.12
N PHE A 20 -11.15 -24.54 7.74
CA PHE A 20 -12.32 -23.84 7.24
C PHE A 20 -12.08 -23.22 5.86
N PHE A 21 -10.98 -22.49 5.66
CA PHE A 21 -10.66 -21.87 4.37
C PHE A 21 -10.32 -22.88 3.26
N ASP A 22 -9.87 -24.09 3.63
CA ASP A 22 -9.67 -25.18 2.68
C ASP A 22 -10.94 -25.98 2.37
N SER A 23 -11.99 -25.84 3.19
CA SER A 23 -13.23 -26.59 3.04
C SER A 23 -13.97 -26.31 1.73
N ASN A 24 -14.69 -27.32 1.24
CA ASN A 24 -15.59 -27.19 0.10
C ASN A 24 -16.70 -26.14 0.35
N PHE A 25 -17.13 -26.00 1.60
CA PHE A 25 -18.13 -25.00 1.98
C PHE A 25 -17.61 -23.58 1.71
N TRP A 26 -16.44 -23.23 2.25
CA TRP A 26 -15.85 -21.91 2.01
C TRP A 26 -15.61 -21.69 0.52
N ARG A 27 -15.07 -22.69 -0.17
CA ARG A 27 -14.77 -22.60 -1.61
C ARG A 27 -16.02 -22.37 -2.46
N ALA A 28 -17.11 -23.08 -2.17
CA ALA A 28 -18.38 -22.92 -2.88
C ALA A 28 -18.99 -21.53 -2.66
N ASN A 29 -18.94 -21.01 -1.43
CA ASN A 29 -19.47 -19.68 -1.10
C ASN A 29 -18.67 -18.53 -1.74
N ASN A 30 -17.38 -18.73 -2.00
CA ASN A 30 -16.50 -17.72 -2.60
C ASN A 30 -16.15 -18.03 -4.07
N TYR A 31 -16.85 -18.98 -4.70
CA TYR A 31 -16.54 -19.43 -6.06
C TYR A 31 -16.58 -18.27 -7.07
N GLY A 32 -17.58 -17.38 -6.94
CA GLY A 32 -17.70 -16.19 -7.78
C GLY A 32 -16.50 -15.25 -7.65
N ASP A 33 -16.01 -15.03 -6.43
CA ASP A 33 -14.85 -14.17 -6.18
C ASP A 33 -13.57 -14.77 -6.74
N PHE A 34 -13.39 -16.10 -6.64
CA PHE A 34 -12.26 -16.77 -7.29
C PHE A 34 -12.30 -16.63 -8.80
N LEU A 35 -13.47 -16.83 -9.42
CA LEU A 35 -13.61 -16.63 -10.86
C LEU A 35 -13.33 -15.19 -11.28
N LEU A 36 -13.83 -14.22 -10.51
CA LEU A 36 -13.56 -12.81 -10.77
C LEU A 36 -12.07 -12.47 -10.63
N HIS A 37 -11.42 -13.00 -9.60
CA HIS A 37 -9.98 -12.83 -9.37
C HIS A 37 -9.15 -13.40 -10.52
N GLU A 38 -9.45 -14.63 -10.95
CA GLU A 38 -8.78 -15.26 -12.09
C GLU A 38 -8.99 -14.49 -13.39
N ALA A 39 -10.23 -14.04 -13.65
CA ALA A 39 -10.53 -13.23 -14.83
C ALA A 39 -9.78 -11.89 -14.81
N ALA A 40 -9.70 -11.23 -13.66
CA ALA A 40 -8.95 -10.00 -13.48
C ALA A 40 -7.44 -10.20 -13.71
N ASN A 41 -6.85 -11.25 -13.15
CA ASN A 41 -5.44 -11.59 -13.36
C ASN A 41 -5.15 -11.86 -14.84
N ARG A 42 -6.01 -12.62 -15.51
CA ARG A 42 -5.86 -12.90 -16.95
C ARG A 42 -5.94 -11.62 -17.80
N SER A 43 -6.85 -10.72 -17.44
CA SER A 43 -6.98 -9.41 -18.09
C SER A 43 -5.72 -8.55 -17.90
N LEU A 44 -5.12 -8.57 -16.70
CA LEU A 44 -3.86 -7.90 -16.42
C LEU A 44 -2.70 -8.47 -17.23
N ASP A 45 -2.57 -9.79 -17.32
CA ASP A 45 -1.55 -10.46 -18.16
C ASP A 45 -1.67 -10.04 -19.62
N MET A 46 -2.89 -10.06 -20.17
CA MET A 46 -3.14 -9.61 -21.54
C MET A 46 -2.79 -8.14 -21.74
N THR A 47 -3.03 -7.30 -20.74
CA THR A 47 -2.64 -5.89 -20.76
C THR A 47 -1.12 -5.72 -20.78
N ILE A 48 -0.40 -6.51 -19.98
CA ILE A 48 1.07 -6.53 -19.97
C ILE A 48 1.62 -6.95 -21.34
N GLU A 49 1.05 -7.99 -21.95
CA GLU A 49 1.45 -8.42 -23.30
C GLU A 49 1.20 -7.33 -24.34
N ARG A 50 0.05 -6.65 -24.26
CA ARG A 50 -0.29 -5.56 -25.18
C ARG A 50 0.64 -4.35 -25.05
N ILE A 51 1.08 -4.02 -23.83
CA ILE A 51 2.08 -2.97 -23.58
C ILE A 51 3.48 -3.42 -24.04
N GLY A 52 3.74 -4.72 -23.97
CA GLY A 52 5.02 -5.36 -24.21
C GLY A 52 5.78 -5.60 -22.91
N ARG A 53 6.19 -6.87 -22.67
CA ARG A 53 6.87 -7.29 -21.43
C ARG A 53 8.09 -6.46 -21.08
N GLY A 54 8.97 -6.18 -22.04
CA GLY A 54 10.19 -5.39 -21.80
C GLY A 54 9.89 -3.96 -21.34
N ARG A 55 8.85 -3.32 -21.89
CA ARG A 55 8.41 -1.98 -21.44
C ARG A 55 7.82 -2.05 -20.04
N PHE A 56 6.98 -3.04 -19.77
CA PHE A 56 6.41 -3.25 -18.45
C PHE A 56 7.49 -3.43 -17.38
N GLU A 57 8.47 -4.30 -17.61
CA GLU A 57 9.56 -4.57 -16.67
C GLU A 57 10.41 -3.34 -16.40
N MET A 58 10.71 -2.55 -17.43
CA MET A 58 11.42 -1.28 -17.31
C MET A 58 10.67 -0.29 -16.41
N GLU A 59 9.38 -0.08 -16.66
CA GLU A 59 8.55 0.83 -15.85
C GLU A 59 8.33 0.29 -14.43
N LEU A 60 8.18 -1.02 -14.25
CA LEU A 60 8.06 -1.65 -12.93
C LEU A 60 9.34 -1.44 -12.11
N LYS A 61 10.51 -1.54 -12.73
CA LYS A 61 11.80 -1.24 -12.08
C LYS A 61 11.87 0.21 -11.62
N GLU A 62 11.50 1.15 -12.49
CA GLU A 62 11.50 2.58 -12.15
C GLU A 62 10.47 2.92 -11.06
N PHE A 63 9.28 2.31 -11.11
CA PHE A 63 8.27 2.41 -10.07
C PHE A 63 8.80 1.94 -8.72
N ARG A 64 9.40 0.75 -8.64
CA ARG A 64 9.98 0.20 -7.40
C ARG A 64 11.09 1.10 -6.85
N ARG A 65 11.93 1.66 -7.72
CA ARG A 65 12.98 2.62 -7.32
C ARG A 65 12.37 3.87 -6.67
N ARG A 66 11.32 4.43 -7.27
CA ARG A 66 10.61 5.61 -6.74
C ARG A 66 9.89 5.31 -5.42
N LEU A 67 9.26 4.14 -5.34
CA LEU A 67 8.60 3.69 -4.12
C LEU A 67 9.60 3.56 -2.96
N ALA A 68 10.78 2.99 -3.21
CA ALA A 68 11.85 2.91 -2.22
C ALA A 68 12.31 4.30 -1.77
N LEU A 69 12.49 5.24 -2.71
CA LEU A 69 12.86 6.62 -2.40
C LEU A 69 11.81 7.33 -1.54
N VAL A 70 10.52 7.19 -1.88
CA VAL A 70 9.42 7.75 -1.09
C VAL A 70 9.39 7.13 0.30
N HIS A 71 9.56 5.82 0.42
CA HIS A 71 9.58 5.15 1.71
C HIS A 71 10.74 5.64 2.59
N GLU A 72 11.94 5.79 2.01
CA GLU A 72 13.10 6.34 2.71
C GLU A 72 12.84 7.77 3.18
N GLN A 73 12.50 8.68 2.26
CA GLN A 73 12.39 10.10 2.58
C GLN A 73 11.15 10.44 3.39
N CYS A 74 10.01 9.78 3.15
CA CYS A 74 8.77 10.13 3.85
C CYS A 74 8.59 9.32 5.13
N THR A 75 8.74 8.00 5.06
CA THR A 75 8.43 7.13 6.20
C THR A 75 9.60 7.00 7.17
N LEU A 76 10.81 6.67 6.69
CA LEU A 76 11.94 6.40 7.58
C LEU A 76 12.50 7.67 8.22
N GLU A 77 12.48 8.81 7.53
CA GLU A 77 12.85 10.11 8.09
C GLU A 77 11.76 10.72 8.99
N GLY A 78 10.61 10.04 9.17
CA GLY A 78 9.54 10.49 10.07
C GLY A 78 8.78 11.72 9.60
N ARG A 79 8.73 11.97 8.29
CA ARG A 79 8.04 13.13 7.70
C ARG A 79 6.54 12.94 7.54
N VAL A 80 6.04 11.71 7.71
CA VAL A 80 4.60 11.40 7.67
C VAL A 80 4.01 11.43 9.07
N ILE A 81 3.00 12.27 9.27
CA ILE A 81 2.22 12.33 10.51
C ILE A 81 1.00 11.41 10.37
N LEU A 82 1.05 10.24 11.02
CA LEU A 82 -0.06 9.30 11.05
C LEU A 82 -1.04 9.63 12.20
N PRO A 83 -2.30 9.17 12.13
CA PRO A 83 -3.25 9.34 13.23
C PRO A 83 -2.82 8.66 14.54
N CYS A 84 -1.86 7.74 14.47
CA CYS A 84 -1.26 7.10 15.63
C CYS A 84 0.26 7.26 15.61
N SER A 85 0.83 7.72 16.73
CA SER A 85 2.28 7.74 16.90
C SER A 85 2.87 6.35 17.10
N ASP A 86 4.19 6.25 16.93
CA ASP A 86 5.00 5.08 17.31
C ASP A 86 4.84 4.67 18.79
N LYS A 87 4.51 5.65 19.65
CA LYS A 87 4.25 5.48 21.09
C LYS A 87 2.79 5.10 21.40
N GLY A 88 1.93 4.91 20.40
CA GLY A 88 0.53 4.55 20.60
C GLY A 88 -0.34 5.71 21.09
N VAL A 89 0.09 6.96 20.84
CA VAL A 89 -0.67 8.16 21.18
C VAL A 89 -1.49 8.56 19.96
N VAL A 90 -2.78 8.85 20.16
CA VAL A 90 -3.66 9.35 19.11
C VAL A 90 -3.27 10.79 18.74
N GLN A 91 -3.18 11.06 17.44
CA GLN A 91 -2.71 12.33 16.86
C GLN A 91 -3.64 12.87 15.77
N ASN A 92 -4.96 12.57 15.86
CA ASN A 92 -5.95 12.90 14.82
C ASN A 92 -5.91 14.35 14.32
N GLU A 93 -5.74 15.33 15.22
CA GLU A 93 -5.66 16.73 14.80
C GLU A 93 -4.40 17.04 13.98
N ALA A 94 -3.26 16.44 14.35
CA ALA A 94 -2.00 16.62 13.62
C ALA A 94 -2.00 15.85 12.29
N SER A 95 -2.67 14.71 12.21
CA SER A 95 -2.73 13.90 10.99
C SER A 95 -3.67 14.49 9.93
N LYS A 96 -4.63 15.35 10.29
CA LYS A 96 -5.56 16.00 9.34
C LYS A 96 -4.86 16.78 8.22
N SER A 97 -3.70 17.37 8.49
CA SER A 97 -2.93 18.08 7.46
C SER A 97 -2.06 17.15 6.61
N ASN A 98 -1.94 15.88 6.99
CA ASN A 98 -1.03 14.93 6.33
C ASN A 98 -1.77 13.79 5.62
N CYS A 99 -3.03 13.53 5.99
CA CYS A 99 -3.89 12.49 5.43
C CYS A 99 -5.08 13.10 4.69
N TYR A 100 -5.59 12.43 3.66
CA TYR A 100 -6.75 12.92 2.91
C TYR A 100 -8.04 12.82 3.73
N PHE A 101 -8.23 11.70 4.43
CA PHE A 101 -9.30 11.51 5.40
C PHE A 101 -8.89 10.41 6.37
N ASP A 102 -9.19 10.56 7.67
CA ASP A 102 -8.81 9.63 8.74
C ASP A 102 -7.34 9.15 8.62
N ASP A 103 -7.11 7.86 8.38
CA ASP A 103 -5.81 7.23 8.17
C ASP A 103 -5.48 6.94 6.68
N VAL A 104 -6.29 7.47 5.76
CA VAL A 104 -6.17 7.22 4.33
C VAL A 104 -5.34 8.31 3.64
N GLY A 105 -4.39 7.86 2.82
CA GLY A 105 -3.59 8.74 1.96
C GLY A 105 -2.63 9.65 2.73
N CYS A 106 -2.14 9.20 3.88
CA CYS A 106 -1.18 9.95 4.69
C CYS A 106 0.17 10.13 3.98
N GLY A 107 0.82 11.28 4.21
CA GLY A 107 2.12 11.61 3.66
C GLY A 107 2.10 12.15 2.24
N ASN A 108 0.93 12.55 1.73
CA ASN A 108 0.77 13.05 0.36
C ASN A 108 1.67 14.27 0.08
N GLU A 109 1.77 15.24 1.00
CA GLU A 109 2.64 16.42 0.85
C GLU A 109 4.11 16.02 0.66
N CYS A 110 4.60 15.07 1.47
CA CYS A 110 5.96 14.58 1.32
C CYS A 110 6.17 13.90 -0.03
N ILE A 111 5.22 13.08 -0.48
CA ILE A 111 5.30 12.43 -1.80
C ILE A 111 5.38 13.46 -2.92
N ASP A 112 4.56 14.52 -2.86
CA ASP A 112 4.56 15.59 -3.85
C ASP A 112 5.89 16.32 -3.92
N GLU A 113 6.52 16.60 -2.77
CA GLU A 113 7.84 17.19 -2.71
C GLU A 113 8.92 16.27 -3.31
N VAL A 114 8.92 14.98 -2.96
CA VAL A 114 9.86 13.99 -3.53
C VAL A 114 9.72 13.96 -5.06
N VAL A 115 8.49 13.98 -5.57
CA VAL A 115 8.20 14.00 -7.00
C VAL A 115 8.70 15.30 -7.65
N ALA A 116 8.48 16.46 -7.02
CA ALA A 116 8.95 17.75 -7.52
C ALA A 116 10.49 17.80 -7.61
N LEU A 117 11.19 17.31 -6.59
CA LEU A 117 12.65 17.22 -6.56
C LEU A 117 13.20 16.29 -7.65
N GLN A 118 12.56 15.13 -7.87
CA GLN A 118 12.94 14.22 -8.95
C GLN A 118 12.76 14.84 -10.34
N LYS A 119 11.69 15.62 -10.55
CA LYS A 119 11.45 16.34 -11.81
C LYS A 119 12.52 17.40 -12.07
N ASN A 120 12.91 18.16 -11.04
CA ASN A 120 13.93 19.19 -11.16
C ASN A 120 15.30 18.59 -11.49
N ARG A 121 15.69 17.48 -10.82
CA ARG A 121 16.95 16.78 -11.12
C ARG A 121 17.06 16.32 -12.58
N ARG A 122 15.96 15.80 -13.15
CA ARG A 122 15.90 15.38 -14.56
C ARG A 122 15.97 16.52 -15.56
N ARG A 123 15.65 17.75 -15.17
CA ARG A 123 15.77 18.93 -16.05
C ARG A 123 17.17 19.55 -16.04
N SER A 124 17.99 19.19 -15.06
CA SER A 124 19.36 19.70 -14.87
C SER A 124 20.44 18.77 -15.43
N THR A 125 20.05 17.62 -16.00
CA THR A 125 20.89 16.62 -16.67
C THR A 125 20.45 16.44 -18.10
#